data_AF-A0A3G6JJV9-F1
#
_entry.id   AF-A0A3G6JJV9-F1
#
_cell.length_a   1.000
_cell.length_b   1.000
_cell.length_c   1.000
_cell.angle_alpha   90.00
_cell.angle_beta   90.00
_cell.angle_gamma   90.00
#
_symmetry.space_group_name_H-M   'P 1'
#
loop_
_entity.id
_entity.type
_entity.pdbx_description
1 polymer ?
#
loop_
_entity_poly.entity_id
_entity_poly.type
_entity_poly.pdbx_seq_one_letter_code
_entity_poly.pdbx_strand_id
1 'polypeptide(L)'
;MSWLSEFVDVYDKNEKNLGITSYRIYHPKSGEESKKAYQMLTVSHIFLNCTLQIDLNADGTFAGAFVVDDPKTIVPATIESSIRSGSGSYLVPLPVDDKLQYLARDYSKWSGDEKYIESHKKYLEQFRAYLIFLKEYPDQYVYRTLQAVYRYVTENDIINDLWTGKIFGENVAKEKVAGNNLFKSTVRFNIRNPENVKRFENRRFFDAWTQYYHQVLQTDTVSGGTDEGIDYLNFPHQKEL
;
A
#
# COMPACT_ATOMS: atom_id res chain seq x y z
N MET A 1 18.51 18.63 24.19
CA MET A 1 17.79 18.01 23.07
C MET A 1 18.78 17.20 22.24
N SER A 2 18.36 16.03 21.77
CA SER A 2 19.16 15.19 20.87
C SER A 2 18.84 15.55 19.42
N TRP A 3 19.80 15.37 18.51
CA TRP A 3 19.56 15.47 17.07
C TRP A 3 18.36 14.59 16.60
N LEU A 4 18.15 13.43 17.25
CA LEU A 4 17.02 12.56 16.95
C LEU A 4 15.68 13.18 17.36
N SER A 5 15.61 13.82 18.54
CA SER A 5 14.38 14.52 18.97
C SER A 5 14.05 15.70 18.06
N GLU A 6 15.06 16.37 17.49
CA GLU A 6 14.82 17.45 16.53
C GLU A 6 14.20 16.93 15.22
N PHE A 7 14.57 15.73 14.74
CA PHE A 7 13.92 15.13 13.57
C PHE A 7 12.46 14.78 13.84
N VAL A 8 12.15 14.26 15.03
CA VAL A 8 10.76 13.96 15.45
C VAL A 8 9.96 15.26 15.52
N ASP A 9 10.49 16.29 16.18
CA ASP A 9 9.83 17.60 16.26
C ASP A 9 9.54 18.20 14.88
N VAL A 10 10.47 18.06 13.93
CA VAL A 10 10.28 18.52 12.55
C VAL A 10 9.18 17.72 11.87
N TYR A 11 9.11 16.41 12.09
CA TYR A 11 8.05 15.57 11.55
C TYR A 11 6.68 16.02 12.07
N ASP A 12 6.54 16.14 13.39
CA ASP A 12 5.28 16.48 14.07
C ASP A 12 4.78 17.87 13.69
N LYS A 13 5.68 18.86 13.60
CA LYS A 13 5.32 20.22 13.14
C LYS A 13 4.81 20.26 11.69
N ASN A 14 5.10 19.22 10.91
CA ASN A 14 4.72 19.10 9.50
C ASN A 14 3.64 18.04 9.25
N GLU A 15 3.02 17.49 10.29
CA GLU A 15 2.01 16.43 10.21
C GLU A 15 0.82 16.77 9.28
N LYS A 16 0.45 18.06 9.20
CA LYS A 16 -0.59 18.54 8.27
C LYS A 16 -0.29 18.31 6.79
N ASN A 17 0.98 18.06 6.43
CA ASN A 17 1.43 17.85 5.05
C ASN A 17 1.53 16.36 4.66
N LEU A 18 1.23 15.43 5.59
CA LEU A 18 1.32 14.00 5.35
C LEU A 18 0.41 13.54 4.21
N GLY A 19 0.99 12.82 3.25
CA GLY A 19 0.27 12.33 2.07
C GLY A 19 -0.14 13.40 1.03
N ILE A 20 0.06 14.69 1.32
CA ILE A 20 -0.32 15.77 0.41
C ILE A 20 0.75 15.95 -0.66
N THR A 21 0.33 15.89 -1.93
CA THR A 21 1.20 16.20 -3.07
C THR A 21 1.53 17.68 -3.09
N SER A 22 2.77 18.00 -2.75
CA SER A 22 3.36 19.32 -2.88
C SER A 22 4.33 19.34 -4.06
N TYR A 23 4.75 20.53 -4.47
CA TYR A 23 5.62 20.67 -5.62
C TYR A 23 6.74 21.65 -5.35
N ARG A 24 7.96 21.24 -5.72
CA ARG A 24 9.13 22.10 -5.68
C ARG A 24 9.45 22.56 -7.09
N ILE A 25 9.59 23.87 -7.24
CA ILE A 25 10.01 24.51 -8.48
C ILE A 25 11.54 24.50 -8.51
N TYR A 26 12.10 24.09 -9.63
CA TYR A 26 13.52 24.09 -9.93
C TYR A 26 13.75 24.95 -11.17
N HIS A 27 14.81 25.76 -11.11
CA HIS A 27 15.28 26.57 -12.23
C HIS A 27 16.57 25.93 -12.76
N PRO A 28 16.49 24.87 -13.59
CA PRO A 28 17.67 24.26 -14.18
C PRO A 28 18.36 25.22 -15.16
N LYS A 29 19.66 25.00 -15.38
CA LYS A 29 20.47 25.82 -16.31
C LYS A 29 19.97 25.77 -17.77
N SER A 30 19.12 24.79 -18.13
CA SER A 30 18.47 24.67 -19.43
C SER A 30 17.39 25.73 -19.69
N GLY A 31 17.06 26.57 -18.70
CA GLY A 31 16.15 27.72 -18.84
C GLY A 31 14.66 27.39 -18.65
N GLU A 32 14.24 26.15 -18.88
CA GLU A 32 12.87 25.71 -18.61
C GLU A 32 12.67 25.38 -17.13
N GLU A 33 11.73 26.05 -16.48
CA GLU A 33 11.30 25.70 -15.13
C GLU A 33 10.81 24.26 -15.09
N SER A 34 11.35 23.48 -14.14
CA SER A 34 10.88 22.12 -13.89
C SER A 34 10.23 22.05 -12.52
N LYS A 35 9.10 21.35 -12.44
CA LYS A 35 8.33 21.17 -11.22
C LYS A 35 8.41 19.71 -10.81
N LYS A 36 8.89 19.42 -9.60
CA LYS A 36 8.96 18.05 -9.06
C LYS A 36 7.95 17.88 -7.93
N ALA A 37 7.07 16.89 -8.07
CA ALA A 37 6.17 16.50 -7.00
C ALA A 37 6.95 15.85 -5.85
N TYR A 38 6.56 16.16 -4.62
CA TYR A 38 7.04 15.50 -3.41
C TYR A 38 5.89 15.36 -2.41
N GLN A 39 6.01 14.35 -1.56
CA GLN A 39 5.03 14.02 -0.52
C GLN A 39 5.79 13.61 0.73
N MET A 40 5.22 13.90 1.90
CA MET A 40 5.72 13.43 3.18
C MET A 40 5.05 12.11 3.53
N LEU A 41 5.84 11.09 3.87
CA LEU A 41 5.33 9.76 4.24
C LEU A 41 4.73 9.77 5.64
N THR A 42 3.60 9.11 5.78
CA THR A 42 3.02 8.73 7.07
C THR A 42 3.85 7.63 7.73
N VAL A 43 3.82 7.55 9.05
CA VAL A 43 4.48 6.49 9.81
C VAL A 43 3.99 5.13 9.32
N SER A 44 4.90 4.16 9.18
CA SER A 44 4.60 2.79 8.71
C SER A 44 4.11 2.71 7.25
N HIS A 45 4.55 3.64 6.40
CA HIS A 45 4.27 3.63 4.97
C HIS A 45 5.56 3.81 4.16
N ILE A 46 5.53 3.32 2.92
CA ILE A 46 6.61 3.49 1.95
C ILE A 46 6.07 4.02 0.63
N PHE A 47 6.96 4.52 -0.22
CA PHE A 47 6.63 4.73 -1.62
C PHE A 47 6.77 3.42 -2.40
N LEU A 48 5.73 3.04 -3.13
CA LEU A 48 5.75 1.97 -4.12
C LEU A 48 5.42 2.56 -5.50
N ASN A 49 6.18 2.18 -6.51
CA ASN A 49 5.87 2.53 -7.88
C ASN A 49 4.83 1.54 -8.42
N CYS A 50 3.54 1.82 -8.24
CA CYS A 50 2.42 1.03 -8.73
C CYS A 50 2.18 1.31 -10.21
N THR A 51 2.45 0.31 -11.05
CA THR A 51 2.37 0.41 -12.52
C THR A 51 0.96 0.14 -13.05
N LEU A 52 0.11 -0.50 -12.25
CA LEU A 52 -1.26 -0.84 -12.58
C LEU A 52 -2.21 -0.32 -11.49
N GLN A 53 -3.33 0.25 -11.90
CA GLN A 53 -4.45 0.55 -11.00
C GLN A 53 -5.66 -0.31 -11.35
N ILE A 54 -6.25 -0.94 -10.34
CA ILE A 54 -7.55 -1.61 -10.45
C ILE A 54 -8.58 -0.72 -9.77
N ASP A 55 -9.61 -0.36 -10.52
CA ASP A 55 -10.78 0.34 -10.02
C ASP A 55 -11.88 -0.68 -9.69
N LEU A 56 -12.38 -0.60 -8.46
CA LEU A 56 -13.51 -1.36 -7.97
C LEU A 56 -14.71 -0.45 -7.76
N ASN A 57 -15.91 -1.00 -7.89
CA ASN A 57 -17.12 -0.37 -7.39
C ASN A 57 -17.16 -0.44 -5.86
N ALA A 58 -18.04 0.35 -5.23
CA ALA A 58 -18.17 0.42 -3.78
C ALA A 58 -18.52 -0.93 -3.13
N ASP A 59 -19.12 -1.86 -3.87
CA ASP A 59 -19.37 -3.20 -3.38
C ASP A 59 -18.11 -4.08 -3.42
N GLY A 60 -17.17 -3.83 -4.32
CA GLY A 60 -15.99 -4.69 -4.57
C GLY A 60 -16.05 -5.43 -5.90
N THR A 61 -17.01 -5.12 -6.77
CA THR A 61 -17.01 -5.65 -8.15
C THR A 61 -16.00 -4.92 -9.02
N PHE A 62 -15.39 -5.63 -9.96
CA PHE A 62 -14.42 -5.08 -10.90
C PHE A 62 -15.07 -4.02 -11.79
N ALA A 63 -14.49 -2.82 -11.81
CA ALA A 63 -15.01 -1.69 -12.58
C ALA A 63 -14.08 -1.29 -13.74
N GLY A 64 -12.83 -1.75 -13.72
CA GLY A 64 -11.83 -1.55 -14.76
C GLY A 64 -10.41 -1.55 -14.20
N ALA A 65 -9.42 -1.51 -15.09
CA ALA A 65 -8.03 -1.30 -14.70
C ALA A 65 -7.29 -0.54 -15.80
N PHE A 66 -6.15 0.07 -15.47
CA PHE A 66 -5.35 0.81 -16.43
C PHE A 66 -3.90 0.96 -15.96
N VAL A 67 -2.99 1.12 -16.93
CA VAL A 67 -1.58 1.43 -16.67
C VAL A 67 -1.48 2.86 -16.16
N VAL A 68 -0.68 3.05 -15.12
CA VAL A 68 -0.55 4.33 -14.45
C VAL A 68 0.65 5.12 -14.97
N ASP A 69 0.44 6.38 -15.36
CA ASP A 69 1.51 7.28 -15.81
C ASP A 69 2.38 7.83 -14.67
N ASP A 70 1.76 8.16 -13.52
CA ASP A 70 2.46 8.54 -12.28
C ASP A 70 2.35 7.40 -11.24
N PRO A 71 3.31 6.46 -11.23
CA PRO A 71 3.19 5.22 -10.47
C PRO A 71 3.43 5.43 -8.97
N LYS A 72 4.01 6.56 -8.56
CA LYS A 72 4.45 6.75 -7.18
C LYS A 72 3.25 6.82 -6.24
N THR A 73 3.12 5.82 -5.37
CA THR A 73 1.97 5.61 -4.50
C THR A 73 2.46 5.41 -3.08
N ILE A 74 1.79 6.03 -2.10
CA ILE A 74 2.03 5.77 -0.68
C ILE A 74 1.26 4.51 -0.31
N VAL A 75 1.96 3.49 0.15
CA VAL A 75 1.37 2.20 0.53
C VAL A 75 1.73 1.87 1.98
N PRO A 76 0.82 1.23 2.73
CA PRO A 76 1.14 0.74 4.06
C PRO A 76 2.28 -0.29 3.98
N ALA A 77 3.05 -0.41 5.05
CA ALA A 77 4.10 -1.41 5.16
C ALA A 77 4.34 -1.80 6.63
N THR A 78 4.75 -3.05 6.82
CA THR A 78 5.45 -3.50 8.03
C THR A 78 6.96 -3.29 7.87
N ILE A 79 7.72 -3.31 8.97
CA ILE A 79 9.19 -3.29 8.93
C ILE A 79 9.71 -4.39 8.01
N GLU A 80 9.28 -5.64 8.20
CA GLU A 80 9.70 -6.78 7.38
C GLU A 80 9.41 -6.57 5.88
N SER A 81 8.19 -6.14 5.54
CA SER A 81 7.80 -5.93 4.15
C SER A 81 8.54 -4.74 3.52
N SER A 82 8.94 -3.73 4.29
CA SER A 82 9.66 -2.55 3.81
C SER A 82 11.11 -2.83 3.41
N ILE A 83 11.75 -3.80 4.07
CA ILE A 83 13.14 -4.20 3.81
C ILE A 83 13.26 -5.55 3.08
N ARG A 84 12.13 -6.12 2.65
CA ARG A 84 12.10 -7.48 2.10
C ARG A 84 13.05 -7.61 0.91
N SER A 85 13.97 -8.55 1.01
CA SER A 85 14.94 -8.88 -0.03
C SER A 85 15.30 -10.37 0.03
N GLY A 86 15.93 -10.88 -1.02
CA GLY A 86 16.35 -12.29 -1.07
C GLY A 86 15.23 -13.30 -1.34
N SER A 87 15.58 -14.57 -1.18
CA SER A 87 14.77 -15.73 -1.58
C SER A 87 13.48 -15.90 -0.78
N GLY A 88 13.38 -15.36 0.44
CA GLY A 88 12.18 -15.38 1.28
C GLY A 88 11.18 -14.26 1.02
N SER A 89 11.51 -13.27 0.18
CA SER A 89 10.68 -12.07 -0.03
C SER A 89 9.25 -12.38 -0.50
N TYR A 90 9.04 -13.49 -1.21
CA TYR A 90 7.71 -13.93 -1.68
C TYR A 90 6.74 -14.28 -0.54
N LEU A 91 7.20 -14.40 0.71
CA LEU A 91 6.36 -14.68 1.89
C LEU A 91 5.99 -13.42 2.68
N VAL A 92 6.50 -12.25 2.30
CA VAL A 92 6.38 -11.01 3.06
C VAL A 92 5.62 -9.97 2.22
N PRO A 93 4.28 -10.04 2.14
CA PRO A 93 3.48 -9.10 1.35
C PRO A 93 3.41 -7.71 2.01
N LEU A 94 3.23 -6.70 1.18
CA LEU A 94 2.68 -5.40 1.60
C LEU A 94 1.18 -5.53 1.82
N PRO A 95 0.63 -4.76 2.78
CA PRO A 95 -0.81 -4.68 2.98
C PRO A 95 -1.49 -3.95 1.83
N VAL A 96 -2.66 -4.43 1.43
CA VAL A 96 -3.58 -3.82 0.44
C VAL A 96 -3.02 -3.71 -1.00
N ASP A 97 -1.93 -2.98 -1.21
CA ASP A 97 -1.32 -2.74 -2.53
C ASP A 97 0.06 -3.42 -2.60
N ASP A 98 0.27 -4.29 -3.59
CA ASP A 98 1.54 -4.98 -3.79
C ASP A 98 1.72 -5.47 -5.23
N LYS A 99 2.78 -6.24 -5.48
CA LYS A 99 3.02 -7.01 -6.69
C LYS A 99 1.89 -8.00 -6.93
N LEU A 100 1.57 -8.19 -8.19
CA LEU A 100 0.51 -9.08 -8.66
C LEU A 100 0.64 -10.51 -8.10
N GLN A 101 1.86 -10.98 -7.84
CA GLN A 101 2.14 -12.30 -7.26
C GLN A 101 1.55 -12.53 -5.86
N TYR A 102 1.31 -11.47 -5.08
CA TYR A 102 0.67 -11.58 -3.76
C TYR A 102 -0.84 -11.41 -3.86
N LEU A 103 -1.30 -10.61 -4.83
CA LEU A 103 -2.70 -10.20 -4.92
C LEU A 103 -3.57 -11.19 -5.68
N ALA A 104 -3.03 -11.78 -6.75
CA ALA A 104 -3.78 -12.60 -7.68
C ALA A 104 -3.75 -14.08 -7.26
N ARG A 105 -4.91 -14.63 -6.91
CA ARG A 105 -5.03 -16.05 -6.57
C ARG A 105 -4.73 -16.99 -7.75
N ASP A 106 -4.96 -16.52 -8.97
CA ASP A 106 -4.69 -17.24 -10.21
C ASP A 106 -3.23 -17.09 -10.69
N TYR A 107 -2.38 -16.36 -9.96
CA TYR A 107 -1.01 -16.10 -10.38
C TYR A 107 -0.20 -17.36 -10.64
N SER A 108 -0.24 -18.35 -9.74
CA SER A 108 0.53 -19.59 -9.89
C SER A 108 0.13 -20.39 -11.13
N LYS A 109 -1.17 -20.41 -11.47
CA LYS A 109 -1.71 -21.03 -12.68
C LYS A 109 -1.15 -20.39 -13.94
N TRP A 110 -1.07 -19.06 -13.96
CA TRP A 110 -0.59 -18.31 -15.13
C TRP A 110 0.95 -18.25 -15.22
N SER A 111 1.65 -18.22 -14.08
CA SER A 111 3.11 -18.18 -14.05
C SER A 111 3.77 -19.56 -14.15
N GLY A 112 3.04 -20.63 -13.84
CA GLY A 112 3.57 -22.00 -13.75
C GLY A 112 4.47 -22.25 -12.53
N ASP A 113 4.37 -21.42 -11.49
CA ASP A 113 5.22 -21.50 -10.29
C ASP A 113 4.35 -21.56 -9.03
N GLU A 114 4.28 -22.75 -8.42
CA GLU A 114 3.40 -23.04 -7.30
C GLU A 114 3.78 -22.30 -6.01
N LYS A 115 5.02 -21.81 -5.88
CA LYS A 115 5.45 -21.12 -4.66
C LYS A 115 4.62 -19.85 -4.37
N TYR A 116 4.04 -19.24 -5.40
CA TYR A 116 3.22 -18.05 -5.27
C TYR A 116 1.82 -18.32 -4.71
N ILE A 117 1.41 -19.59 -4.58
CA ILE A 117 0.21 -19.97 -3.81
C ILE A 117 0.37 -19.51 -2.35
N GLU A 118 1.55 -19.76 -1.76
CA GLU A 118 1.85 -19.34 -0.40
C GLU A 118 1.98 -17.81 -0.30
N SER A 119 2.49 -17.14 -1.33
CA SER A 119 2.51 -15.66 -1.40
C SER A 119 1.12 -15.06 -1.24
N HIS A 120 0.15 -15.58 -1.98
CA HIS A 120 -1.23 -15.10 -1.91
C HIS A 120 -1.88 -15.40 -0.56
N LYS A 121 -1.64 -16.60 -0.03
CA LYS A 121 -2.13 -16.99 1.30
C LYS A 121 -1.61 -16.05 2.40
N LYS A 122 -0.31 -15.72 2.40
CA LYS A 122 0.28 -14.78 3.37
C LYS A 122 -0.33 -13.39 3.27
N TYR A 123 -0.62 -12.94 2.05
CA TYR A 123 -1.31 -11.67 1.83
C TYR A 123 -2.72 -11.68 2.43
N LEU A 124 -3.51 -12.73 2.19
CA LEU A 124 -4.85 -12.85 2.76
C LEU A 124 -4.85 -12.96 4.29
N GLU A 125 -3.88 -13.69 4.88
CA GLU A 125 -3.71 -13.79 6.34
C GLU A 125 -3.48 -12.41 6.96
N GLN A 126 -2.51 -11.65 6.41
CA GLN A 126 -2.19 -10.30 6.85
C GLN A 126 -3.39 -9.35 6.68
N PHE A 127 -4.02 -9.34 5.50
CA PHE A 127 -5.12 -8.42 5.22
C PHE A 127 -6.36 -8.76 6.06
N ARG A 128 -6.62 -10.04 6.32
CA ARG A 128 -7.70 -10.47 7.22
C ARG A 128 -7.49 -9.97 8.65
N ALA A 129 -6.27 -10.07 9.17
CA ALA A 129 -5.96 -9.55 10.51
C ALA A 129 -6.21 -8.03 10.59
N TYR A 130 -5.82 -7.29 9.57
CA TYR A 130 -6.11 -5.86 9.48
C TYR A 130 -7.62 -5.56 9.41
N LEU A 131 -8.39 -6.33 8.63
CA LEU A 131 -9.85 -6.17 8.58
C LEU A 131 -10.56 -6.46 9.90
N ILE A 132 -10.04 -7.41 10.70
CA ILE A 132 -10.59 -7.70 12.03
C ILE A 132 -10.45 -6.47 12.94
N PHE A 133 -9.29 -5.83 12.93
CA PHE A 133 -9.08 -4.55 13.63
C PHE A 133 -10.04 -3.47 13.12
N LEU A 134 -10.14 -3.32 11.79
CA LEU A 134 -10.98 -2.29 11.17
C LEU A 134 -12.48 -2.43 11.47
N LYS A 135 -12.95 -3.63 11.80
CA LYS A 135 -14.36 -3.87 12.14
C LYS A 135 -14.80 -3.02 13.34
N GLU A 136 -13.93 -2.88 14.34
CA GLU A 136 -14.17 -2.08 15.54
C GLU A 136 -13.58 -0.66 15.43
N TYR A 137 -12.95 -0.33 14.29
CA TYR A 137 -12.36 0.99 14.07
C TYR A 137 -13.46 2.06 13.91
N PRO A 138 -13.31 3.26 14.50
CA PRO A 138 -14.36 4.29 14.47
C PRO A 138 -14.79 4.69 13.05
N ASP A 139 -13.85 4.67 12.11
CA ASP A 139 -14.11 5.04 10.72
C ASP A 139 -14.57 3.84 9.87
N GLN A 140 -15.88 3.63 9.85
CA GLN A 140 -16.50 2.54 9.09
C GLN A 140 -16.41 2.71 7.57
N TYR A 141 -16.09 3.92 7.06
CA TYR A 141 -15.83 4.11 5.63
C TYR A 141 -14.54 3.40 5.20
N VAL A 142 -13.49 3.50 6.03
CA VAL A 142 -12.22 2.79 5.80
C VAL A 142 -12.45 1.28 5.78
N TYR A 143 -13.18 0.76 6.76
CA TYR A 143 -13.52 -0.66 6.84
C TYR A 143 -14.25 -1.16 5.59
N ARG A 144 -15.35 -0.50 5.19
CA ARG A 144 -16.14 -0.91 4.02
C ARG A 144 -15.33 -0.84 2.72
N THR A 145 -14.51 0.20 2.56
CA THR A 145 -13.64 0.36 1.39
C THR A 145 -12.63 -0.78 1.28
N LEU A 146 -11.97 -1.12 2.38
CA LEU A 146 -10.98 -2.20 2.39
C LEU A 146 -11.61 -3.60 2.37
N GLN A 147 -12.82 -3.75 2.90
CA GLN A 147 -13.61 -4.96 2.76
C GLN A 147 -13.97 -5.24 1.29
N ALA A 148 -14.30 -4.21 0.51
CA ALA A 148 -14.54 -4.34 -0.93
C ALA A 148 -13.30 -4.84 -1.68
N VAL A 149 -12.11 -4.31 -1.35
CA VAL A 149 -10.83 -4.79 -1.90
C VAL A 149 -10.58 -6.24 -1.52
N TYR A 150 -10.74 -6.58 -0.23
CA TYR A 150 -10.52 -7.93 0.26
C TYR A 150 -11.45 -8.95 -0.42
N ARG A 151 -12.74 -8.59 -0.59
CA ARG A 151 -13.70 -9.44 -1.29
C ARG A 151 -13.24 -9.70 -2.72
N TYR A 152 -12.85 -8.66 -3.45
CA TYR A 152 -12.36 -8.78 -4.82
C TYR A 152 -11.18 -9.75 -4.93
N VAL A 153 -10.13 -9.55 -4.12
CA VAL A 153 -8.92 -10.39 -4.18
C VAL A 153 -9.17 -11.85 -3.76
N THR A 154 -10.22 -12.12 -2.96
CA THR A 154 -10.58 -13.49 -2.56
C THR A 154 -11.49 -14.20 -3.57
N GLU A 155 -12.43 -13.48 -4.17
CA GLU A 155 -13.52 -14.06 -4.96
C GLU A 155 -13.22 -14.08 -6.46
N ASN A 156 -12.31 -13.23 -6.94
CA ASN A 156 -12.02 -13.04 -8.36
C ASN A 156 -10.61 -13.50 -8.76
N ASP A 157 -10.46 -13.74 -10.06
CA ASP A 157 -9.19 -14.08 -10.71
C ASP A 157 -8.65 -12.83 -11.41
N ILE A 158 -7.73 -12.13 -10.74
CA ILE A 158 -7.27 -10.80 -11.17
C ILE A 158 -6.63 -10.87 -12.56
N ILE A 159 -5.79 -11.86 -12.84
CA ILE A 159 -5.12 -11.95 -14.16
C ILE A 159 -6.15 -12.22 -15.25
N ASN A 160 -7.13 -13.08 -14.97
CA ASN A 160 -8.25 -13.32 -15.89
C ASN A 160 -9.11 -12.07 -16.14
N ASP A 161 -9.40 -11.28 -15.11
CA ASP A 161 -10.15 -10.02 -15.24
C ASP A 161 -9.37 -9.00 -16.09
N LEU A 162 -8.07 -8.86 -15.83
CA LEU A 162 -7.18 -7.97 -16.58
C LEU A 162 -7.08 -8.35 -18.06
N TRP A 163 -7.05 -9.65 -18.35
CA TRP A 163 -7.07 -10.20 -19.70
C TRP A 163 -8.40 -9.94 -20.41
N THR A 164 -9.51 -10.27 -19.75
CA THR A 164 -10.86 -10.11 -20.32
C THR A 164 -11.19 -8.64 -20.55
N GLY A 165 -10.73 -7.76 -19.67
CA GLY A 165 -10.82 -6.32 -19.81
C GLY A 165 -10.00 -5.72 -20.96
N LYS A 166 -9.19 -6.53 -21.66
CA LYS A 166 -8.26 -6.10 -22.72
C LYS A 166 -7.34 -4.96 -22.29
N ILE A 167 -7.00 -4.94 -20.99
CA ILE A 167 -6.06 -3.97 -20.42
C ILE A 167 -4.64 -4.26 -20.94
N PHE A 168 -4.41 -5.54 -21.22
CA PHE A 168 -3.30 -6.07 -21.96
C PHE A 168 -3.90 -6.67 -23.24
N GLY A 169 -3.20 -6.58 -24.37
CA GLY A 169 -3.64 -7.10 -25.66
C GLY A 169 -3.85 -8.63 -25.71
N GLU A 170 -3.59 -9.24 -26.85
CA GLU A 170 -3.95 -10.64 -27.11
C GLU A 170 -2.95 -11.68 -26.57
N ASN A 171 -1.89 -11.32 -25.81
CA ASN A 171 -0.98 -12.31 -25.21
C ASN A 171 -0.43 -11.96 -23.81
N VAL A 172 -1.09 -12.43 -22.73
CA VAL A 172 -0.73 -12.19 -21.31
C VAL A 172 0.74 -12.47 -21.02
N ALA A 173 1.26 -13.57 -21.57
CA ALA A 173 2.60 -14.07 -21.25
C ALA A 173 3.73 -13.26 -21.91
N LYS A 174 3.42 -12.50 -22.97
CA LYS A 174 4.42 -11.75 -23.76
C LYS A 174 4.28 -10.24 -23.63
N GLU A 175 3.21 -9.77 -23.01
CA GLU A 175 2.89 -8.34 -22.99
C GLU A 175 3.58 -7.56 -21.88
N LYS A 176 3.90 -6.32 -22.24
CA LYS A 176 4.67 -5.40 -21.42
C LYS A 176 3.77 -4.26 -20.93
N VAL A 177 3.71 -4.09 -19.61
CA VAL A 177 3.15 -2.96 -18.87
C VAL A 177 4.25 -1.92 -18.67
N ALA A 178 4.15 -0.76 -19.33
CA ALA A 178 5.20 0.27 -19.28
C ALA A 178 6.62 -0.28 -19.59
N GLY A 179 6.72 -1.28 -20.49
CA GLY A 179 7.99 -1.96 -20.81
C GLY A 179 8.32 -3.20 -19.96
N ASN A 180 7.55 -3.48 -18.90
CA ASN A 180 7.78 -4.58 -17.95
C ASN A 180 6.77 -5.72 -18.09
N ASN A 181 7.20 -6.97 -17.91
CA ASN A 181 6.32 -8.14 -17.91
C ASN A 181 5.14 -7.97 -16.91
N LEU A 182 3.90 -8.26 -17.33
CA LEU A 182 2.70 -8.22 -16.48
C LEU A 182 2.90 -8.85 -15.10
N PHE A 183 3.55 -10.01 -15.04
CA PHE A 183 3.80 -10.74 -13.79
C PHE A 183 4.71 -9.98 -12.81
N LYS A 184 5.42 -8.94 -13.28
CA LYS A 184 6.23 -8.05 -12.44
C LYS A 184 5.50 -6.77 -12.04
N SER A 185 4.23 -6.62 -12.43
CA SER A 185 3.44 -5.42 -12.13
C SER A 185 3.16 -5.30 -10.65
N THR A 186 3.14 -4.06 -10.21
CA THR A 186 2.75 -3.58 -8.89
C THR A 186 1.39 -2.92 -9.03
N VAL A 187 0.44 -3.34 -8.21
CA VAL A 187 -0.97 -2.97 -8.34
C VAL A 187 -1.38 -2.13 -7.15
N ARG A 188 -2.11 -1.05 -7.43
CA ARG A 188 -2.86 -0.32 -6.40
C ARG A 188 -4.36 -0.46 -6.64
N PHE A 189 -5.12 -0.55 -5.55
CA PHE A 189 -6.58 -0.58 -5.61
C PHE A 189 -7.18 0.80 -5.33
N ASN A 190 -8.14 1.17 -6.16
CA ASN A 190 -8.99 2.33 -5.99
C ASN A 190 -10.46 1.91 -5.95
N ILE A 191 -11.26 2.59 -5.13
CA ILE A 191 -12.70 2.31 -5.00
C ILE A 191 -13.43 3.56 -5.46
N ARG A 192 -14.26 3.41 -6.49
CA ARG A 192 -15.07 4.50 -7.02
C ARG A 192 -16.02 4.97 -5.93
N ASN A 193 -15.96 6.26 -5.65
CA ASN A 193 -16.82 6.94 -4.69
C ASN A 193 -17.31 8.27 -5.29
N PRO A 194 -18.45 8.81 -4.82
CA PRO A 194 -19.02 10.05 -5.36
C PRO A 194 -18.10 11.26 -5.24
N GLU A 195 -17.21 11.27 -4.26
CA GLU A 195 -16.27 12.36 -3.98
C GLU A 195 -15.04 12.32 -4.91
N ASN A 196 -14.87 11.24 -5.67
CA ASN A 196 -13.70 10.96 -6.51
C ASN A 196 -12.36 11.07 -5.76
N VAL A 197 -12.38 10.74 -4.46
CA VAL A 197 -11.20 10.77 -3.60
C VAL A 197 -10.50 9.42 -3.69
N LYS A 198 -9.23 9.41 -4.11
CA LYS A 198 -8.43 8.19 -4.18
C LYS A 198 -8.04 7.73 -2.78
N ARG A 199 -8.17 6.43 -2.52
CA ARG A 199 -7.82 5.81 -1.24
C ARG A 199 -6.38 6.08 -0.82
N PHE A 200 -5.45 5.91 -1.75
CA PHE A 200 -4.01 6.05 -1.53
C PHE A 200 -3.52 7.52 -1.52
N GLU A 201 -4.43 8.48 -1.52
CA GLU A 201 -4.18 9.91 -1.28
C GLU A 201 -4.98 10.42 -0.06
N ASN A 202 -5.69 9.52 0.65
CA ASN A 202 -6.59 9.88 1.73
C ASN A 202 -6.04 9.44 3.08
N ARG A 203 -5.80 10.44 3.94
CA ARG A 203 -5.20 10.28 5.26
C ARG A 203 -5.96 9.32 6.19
N ARG A 204 -7.28 9.19 6.03
CA ARG A 204 -8.10 8.25 6.83
C ARG A 204 -7.59 6.81 6.74
N PHE A 205 -7.08 6.41 5.57
CA PHE A 205 -6.50 5.08 5.36
C PHE A 205 -5.11 4.95 5.97
N PHE A 206 -4.31 6.02 5.91
CA PHE A 206 -2.99 6.02 6.51
C PHE A 206 -3.08 5.94 8.04
N ASP A 207 -3.90 6.77 8.66
CA ASP A 207 -4.08 6.81 10.10
C ASP A 207 -4.60 5.44 10.62
N ALA A 208 -5.51 4.80 9.88
CA ALA A 208 -6.03 3.48 10.24
C ALA A 208 -4.95 2.39 10.19
N TRP A 209 -4.07 2.40 9.19
CA TRP A 209 -2.95 1.46 9.14
C TRP A 209 -1.92 1.72 10.24
N THR A 210 -1.55 2.99 10.44
CA THR A 210 -0.59 3.39 11.48
C THR A 210 -1.07 2.94 12.86
N GLN A 211 -2.35 3.12 13.19
CA GLN A 211 -2.92 2.65 14.46
C GLN A 211 -2.90 1.13 14.59
N TYR A 212 -3.32 0.41 13.54
CA TYR A 212 -3.28 -1.05 13.55
C TYR A 212 -1.86 -1.58 13.75
N TYR A 213 -0.91 -1.11 12.95
CA TYR A 213 0.45 -1.63 12.98
C TYR A 213 1.17 -1.26 14.27
N HIS A 214 0.88 -0.09 14.86
CA HIS A 214 1.33 0.25 16.19
C HIS A 214 0.86 -0.76 17.25
N GLN A 215 -0.41 -1.18 17.20
CA GLN A 215 -0.92 -2.21 18.12
C GLN A 215 -0.22 -3.57 17.92
N VAL A 216 0.09 -3.94 16.67
CA VAL A 216 0.87 -5.15 16.36
C VAL A 216 2.25 -5.07 17.01
N LEU A 217 2.98 -3.97 16.79
CA LEU A 217 4.31 -3.75 17.35
C LEU A 217 4.32 -3.83 18.89
N GLN A 218 3.32 -3.24 19.55
CA GLN A 218 3.19 -3.31 21.02
C GLN A 218 2.92 -4.72 21.52
N THR A 219 2.11 -5.50 20.80
CA THR A 219 1.79 -6.89 21.19
C THR A 219 3.04 -7.77 21.10
N ASP A 220 3.86 -7.56 20.07
CA ASP A 220 5.10 -8.29 19.87
C ASP A 220 6.12 -8.00 20.99
N THR A 221 6.22 -6.74 21.45
CA THR A 221 7.11 -6.35 22.56
C THR A 221 6.72 -7.01 23.88
N VAL A 222 5.42 -7.06 24.20
CA VAL A 222 4.90 -7.66 25.44
C VAL A 222 5.11 -9.18 25.49
N SER A 223 5.15 -9.84 24.32
CA SER A 223 5.34 -11.29 24.21
C SER A 223 6.79 -11.79 24.32
N GLY A 224 7.74 -10.90 24.66
CA GLY A 224 9.13 -11.24 24.92
C GLY A 224 10.11 -10.94 23.78
N GLY A 225 9.68 -10.20 22.75
CA GLY A 225 10.58 -9.60 21.77
C GLY A 225 11.31 -8.40 22.36
N THR A 226 12.62 -8.51 22.56
CA THR A 226 13.51 -7.40 22.96
C THR A 226 13.78 -6.48 21.76
N ASP A 227 12.77 -5.85 21.19
CA ASP A 227 12.98 -4.77 20.21
C ASP A 227 13.10 -3.44 20.96
N GLU A 228 14.31 -3.19 21.46
CA GLU A 228 14.76 -1.88 21.96
C GLU A 228 14.79 -0.89 20.78
N GLY A 229 13.61 -0.38 20.39
CA GLY A 229 13.50 0.52 19.24
C GLY A 229 12.10 1.05 18.95
N ILE A 230 11.08 0.68 19.73
CA ILE A 230 9.68 1.12 19.52
C ILE A 230 9.31 2.28 20.46
N ASP A 231 10.21 2.66 21.37
CA ASP A 231 9.98 3.65 22.42
C ASP A 231 9.53 5.02 21.89
N TYR A 232 9.94 5.42 20.68
CA TYR A 232 9.53 6.69 20.07
C TYR A 232 8.13 6.66 19.42
N LEU A 233 7.55 5.48 19.16
CA LEU A 233 6.15 5.35 18.74
C LEU A 233 5.20 5.34 19.94
N ASN A 234 5.73 5.02 21.13
CA ASN A 234 4.99 4.89 22.39
C ASN A 234 4.89 6.22 23.16
N PHE A 235 4.39 7.30 22.57
CA PHE A 235 4.02 8.50 23.35
C PHE A 235 2.66 9.07 22.93
N PRO A 236 1.59 8.87 23.74
CA PRO A 236 0.65 9.95 23.92
C PRO A 236 1.38 11.02 24.73
N HIS A 237 1.63 12.19 24.16
CA HIS A 237 2.01 13.35 24.96
C HIS A 237 0.95 13.56 26.04
N GLN A 238 1.22 13.10 27.27
CA GLN A 238 0.69 13.76 28.43
C GLN A 238 1.21 15.19 28.34
N LYS A 239 0.33 16.10 27.91
CA LYS A 239 0.51 17.52 28.19
C LYS A 239 0.55 17.62 29.72
N GLU A 240 1.75 17.65 30.28
CA GLU A 240 1.92 18.20 31.61
C GLU A 240 1.46 19.66 31.55
N LEU A 241 0.53 19.98 32.44
CA LEU A 241 -0.06 21.29 32.68
C LEU A 241 0.99 22.28 33.22
#